data_AF-A0A7V3RS83-F1
#
_entry.id   AF-A0A7V3RS83-F1
#
_cell.length_a   1.000
_cell.length_b   1.000
_cell.length_c   1.000
_cell.angle_alpha   90.00
_cell.angle_beta   90.00
_cell.angle_gamma   90.00
#
_symmetry.space_group_name_H-M   'P 1'
#
loop_
_entity.id
_entity.type
_entity.pdbx_description
1 polymer ?
#
loop_
_entity_poly.entity_id
_entity_poly.type
_entity_poly.pdbx_seq_one_letter_code
_entity_poly.pdbx_strand_id
1 'polypeptide(L)'
;MRYAICNETFEGWDHERVCRFVAQLGYQGLEIAPFTLARSIEEVSPQRCRELRRQAEDYGLTILGLHWLLAKTEGLQLTAADAAVRQKTADYLVALARCCADLGGEVLVFGSPAQRRIPVGASRAQAVDYALDTFRRAQNAIADNGVKL
;
A
#
# COMPACT_ATOMS: atom_id res chain seq x y z
N MET A 1 -14.78 -13.09 15.41
CA MET A 1 -14.55 -12.00 14.44
C MET A 1 -13.18 -11.41 14.73
N ARG A 2 -12.36 -11.09 13.72
CA ARG A 2 -11.04 -10.48 13.89
C ARG A 2 -11.12 -9.00 13.52
N TYR A 3 -10.51 -8.13 14.32
CA TYR A 3 -10.46 -6.70 14.05
C TYR A 3 -9.02 -6.24 13.81
N ALA A 4 -8.87 -5.32 12.87
CA ALA A 4 -7.61 -4.64 12.61
C ALA A 4 -7.79 -3.13 12.66
N ILE A 5 -6.68 -2.43 12.84
CA ILE A 5 -6.64 -0.97 12.89
C ILE A 5 -5.58 -0.43 11.94
N CYS A 6 -5.88 0.71 11.34
CA CYS A 6 -4.96 1.45 10.51
C CYS A 6 -3.83 2.07 11.35
N ASN A 7 -2.57 1.88 10.92
CA ASN A 7 -1.42 2.42 11.62
C ASN A 7 -1.27 3.96 11.50
N GLU A 8 -1.92 4.61 10.52
CA GLU A 8 -1.93 6.07 10.36
C GLU A 8 -2.44 6.80 11.62
N THR A 9 -3.33 6.15 12.39
CA THR A 9 -3.84 6.70 13.66
C THR A 9 -2.72 6.98 14.67
N PHE A 10 -1.53 6.40 14.46
CA PHE A 10 -0.35 6.50 15.31
C PHE A 10 0.84 7.14 14.59
N GLU A 11 0.62 8.03 13.62
CA GLU A 11 1.70 8.72 12.89
C GLU A 11 2.74 9.33 13.86
N GLY A 12 4.02 9.04 13.60
CA GLY A 12 5.15 9.46 14.45
C GLY A 12 5.49 8.52 15.61
N TRP A 13 4.74 7.44 15.83
CA TRP A 13 5.10 6.42 16.82
C TRP A 13 6.02 5.37 16.21
N ASP A 14 6.90 4.80 17.03
CA ASP A 14 7.65 3.60 16.65
C ASP A 14 6.69 2.40 16.45
N HIS A 15 6.96 1.58 15.44
CA HIS A 15 6.08 0.47 15.05
C HIS A 15 5.87 -0.56 16.17
N GLU A 16 6.91 -0.86 16.95
CA GLU A 16 6.79 -1.82 18.05
C GLU A 16 5.90 -1.27 19.17
N ARG A 17 6.01 0.03 19.45
CA ARG A 17 5.11 0.72 20.37
C ARG A 17 3.65 0.64 19.90
N VAL A 18 3.39 0.80 18.60
CA VAL A 18 2.05 0.64 18.03
C VAL A 18 1.55 -0.78 18.23
N CYS A 19 2.36 -1.79 17.86
CA CYS A 19 2.00 -3.20 18.02
C CYS A 19 1.60 -3.54 19.46
N ARG A 20 2.43 -3.16 20.43
CA ARG A 20 2.12 -3.37 21.85
C ARG A 20 0.80 -2.72 22.26
N PHE A 21 0.60 -1.47 21.86
CA PHE A 21 -0.60 -0.70 22.26
C PHE A 21 -1.88 -1.28 21.66
N VAL A 22 -1.89 -1.58 20.35
CA VAL A 22 -3.11 -2.08 19.69
C VAL A 22 -3.47 -3.50 20.15
N ALA A 23 -2.46 -4.33 20.47
CA ALA A 23 -2.68 -5.64 21.07
C ALA A 23 -3.37 -5.53 22.44
N GLN A 24 -2.98 -4.56 23.28
CA GLN A 24 -3.63 -4.29 24.57
C GLN A 24 -5.09 -3.82 24.42
N LEU A 25 -5.42 -3.14 23.33
CA LEU A 25 -6.79 -2.75 22.99
C LEU A 25 -7.64 -3.90 22.44
N GLY A 26 -7.04 -5.08 22.21
CA GLY A 26 -7.73 -6.25 21.69
C GLY A 26 -7.91 -6.25 20.18
N TYR A 27 -7.07 -5.54 19.42
CA TYR A 27 -6.94 -5.76 17.97
C TYR A 27 -6.09 -7.00 17.68
N GLN A 28 -6.33 -7.66 16.55
CA GLN A 28 -5.57 -8.81 16.10
C GLN A 28 -4.75 -8.52 14.83
N GLY A 29 -4.86 -7.32 14.27
CA GLY A 29 -4.11 -6.97 13.07
C GLY A 29 -3.95 -5.50 12.82
N LEU A 30 -3.09 -5.22 11.84
CA LEU A 30 -2.73 -3.89 11.38
C LEU A 30 -2.94 -3.78 9.86
N GLU A 31 -3.43 -2.63 9.43
CA GLU A 31 -3.33 -2.17 8.05
C GLU A 31 -2.29 -1.05 7.98
N ILE A 32 -1.32 -1.17 7.08
CA ILE A 32 -0.17 -0.26 7.02
C ILE A 32 -0.35 0.76 5.89
N ALA A 33 -0.20 2.04 6.20
CA ALA A 33 -0.10 3.11 5.22
C ALA A 33 1.36 3.25 4.78
N PRO A 34 1.72 3.07 3.49
CA PRO A 34 3.11 3.06 3.05
C PRO A 34 3.91 4.30 3.45
N PHE A 35 3.28 5.48 3.41
CA PHE A 35 3.93 6.75 3.72
C PHE A 35 4.38 6.89 5.19
N THR A 36 3.90 6.03 6.10
CA THR A 36 4.36 6.04 7.49
C THR A 36 5.68 5.27 7.65
N LEU A 37 6.06 4.45 6.66
CA LEU A 37 7.29 3.65 6.69
C LEU A 37 8.48 4.42 6.11
N ALA A 38 8.25 5.12 5.00
CA ALA A 38 9.24 5.90 4.27
C ALA A 38 8.54 6.90 3.32
N ARG A 39 9.31 7.77 2.66
CA ARG A 39 8.76 8.70 1.66
C ARG A 39 8.31 7.99 0.39
N SER A 40 9.05 6.96 -0.01
CA SER A 40 8.68 6.01 -1.06
C SER A 40 8.77 4.60 -0.50
N ILE A 41 7.83 3.73 -0.87
CA ILE A 41 7.91 2.31 -0.50
C ILE A 41 9.17 1.63 -1.05
N GLU A 42 9.74 2.16 -2.14
CA GLU A 42 10.96 1.64 -2.77
C GLU A 42 12.20 1.82 -1.86
N GLU A 43 12.12 2.71 -0.87
CA GLU A 43 13.17 2.92 0.13
C GLU A 43 13.09 1.90 1.28
N VAL A 44 11.98 1.16 1.39
CA VAL A 44 11.78 0.16 2.45
C VAL A 44 12.43 -1.15 2.02
N SER A 45 13.51 -1.52 2.68
CA SER A 45 14.21 -2.77 2.38
C SER A 45 13.38 -4.01 2.78
N PRO A 46 13.55 -5.14 2.08
CA PRO A 46 12.92 -6.41 2.47
C PRO A 46 13.25 -6.83 3.91
N GLN A 47 14.46 -6.49 4.40
CA GLN A 47 14.85 -6.77 5.78
C GLN A 47 14.05 -5.93 6.79
N ARG A 48 13.79 -4.66 6.47
CA ARG A 48 12.94 -3.81 7.30
C ARG A 48 11.50 -4.33 7.32
N CYS A 49 10.96 -4.76 6.18
CA CYS A 49 9.64 -5.38 6.13
C CYS A 49 9.53 -6.60 7.04
N ARG A 50 10.50 -7.53 6.97
CA ARG A 50 10.54 -8.72 7.83
C ARG A 50 10.69 -8.38 9.31
N GLU A 51 11.41 -7.31 9.64
CA GLU A 51 11.50 -6.81 11.00
C GLU A 51 10.15 -6.29 11.52
N LEU A 52 9.46 -5.45 10.75
CA LEU A 52 8.14 -4.92 11.10
C LEU A 52 7.11 -6.05 11.26
N ARG A 53 7.18 -7.06 10.40
CA ARG A 53 6.37 -8.29 10.50
C ARG A 53 6.62 -9.01 11.82
N ARG A 54 7.89 -9.31 12.13
CA ARG A 54 8.26 -10.01 13.38
C ARG A 54 7.78 -9.23 14.60
N GLN A 55 7.98 -7.91 14.62
CA GLN A 55 7.50 -7.05 15.70
C GLN A 55 5.98 -7.16 15.88
N ALA A 56 5.19 -7.24 14.81
CA ALA A 56 3.75 -7.46 14.93
C ALA A 56 3.43 -8.87 15.48
N GLU A 57 4.09 -9.90 14.96
CA GLU A 57 3.91 -11.29 15.38
C GLU A 57 4.28 -11.51 16.86
N ASP A 58 5.32 -10.83 17.37
CA ASP A 58 5.74 -10.88 18.78
C ASP A 58 4.65 -10.41 19.76
N TYR A 59 3.72 -9.55 19.31
CA TYR A 59 2.55 -9.12 20.09
C TYR A 59 1.25 -9.82 19.65
N GLY A 60 1.35 -10.91 18.87
CA GLY A 60 0.20 -11.69 18.41
C GLY A 60 -0.65 -11.00 17.33
N LEU A 61 -0.08 -10.03 16.61
CA LEU A 61 -0.75 -9.30 15.54
C LEU A 61 -0.37 -9.83 14.16
N THR A 62 -1.29 -9.70 13.21
CA THR A 62 -1.03 -9.92 11.79
C THR A 62 -1.03 -8.60 11.03
N ILE A 63 -0.03 -8.35 10.18
CA ILE A 63 -0.12 -7.28 9.18
C ILE A 63 -0.99 -7.81 8.04
N LEU A 64 -2.18 -7.23 7.86
CA LEU A 64 -3.11 -7.67 6.82
C LEU A 64 -2.63 -7.27 5.42
N GLY A 65 -2.00 -6.10 5.33
CA GLY A 65 -1.55 -5.55 4.06
C GLY A 65 -1.42 -4.04 4.08
N LEU A 66 -1.46 -3.45 2.89
CA LEU A 66 -1.24 -2.01 2.69
C LEU A 66 -2.55 -1.31 2.31
N HIS A 67 -2.72 -0.07 2.74
CA HIS A 67 -3.83 0.78 2.32
C HIS A 67 -3.33 2.18 1.96
N TRP A 68 -4.17 2.99 1.30
CA TRP A 68 -3.79 4.35 0.89
C TRP A 68 -2.52 4.39 0.02
N LEU A 69 -2.43 3.42 -0.90
CA LEU A 69 -1.23 3.06 -1.65
C LEU A 69 -0.47 4.24 -2.26
N LEU A 70 -1.16 5.22 -2.85
CA LEU A 70 -0.55 6.39 -3.51
C LEU A 70 -0.69 7.68 -2.69
N ALA A 71 -1.06 7.60 -1.41
CA ALA A 71 -1.17 8.79 -0.58
C ALA A 71 0.22 9.36 -0.28
N LYS A 72 0.32 10.69 -0.23
CA LYS A 72 1.57 11.45 -0.02
C LYS A 72 2.69 11.16 -1.05
N THR A 73 2.40 10.46 -2.16
CA THR A 73 3.34 10.29 -3.27
C THR A 73 3.25 11.46 -4.25
N GLU A 74 4.38 11.80 -4.88
CA GLU A 74 4.46 12.84 -5.92
C GLU A 74 4.65 12.22 -7.30
N GLY A 75 4.07 12.82 -8.33
CA GLY A 75 4.27 12.41 -9.73
C GLY A 75 3.62 11.07 -10.13
N LEU A 76 2.87 10.43 -9.24
CA LEU A 76 2.11 9.19 -9.52
C LEU A 76 0.62 9.49 -9.67
N GLN A 77 -0.01 8.90 -10.70
CA GLN A 77 -1.44 9.06 -10.95
C GLN A 77 -1.96 7.89 -11.78
N LEU A 78 -2.93 7.15 -11.22
CA LEU A 78 -3.55 5.97 -11.82
C LEU A 78 -4.17 6.27 -13.19
N THR A 79 -4.81 7.42 -13.30
CA THR A 79 -5.60 7.87 -14.44
C THR A 79 -4.86 8.88 -15.32
N ALA A 80 -3.53 8.97 -15.24
CA ALA A 80 -2.77 9.96 -16.01
C ALA A 80 -2.98 9.80 -17.52
N ALA A 81 -3.14 10.91 -18.25
CA ALA A 81 -3.18 10.88 -19.71
C ALA A 81 -1.82 10.49 -20.32
N ASP A 82 -0.73 10.89 -19.66
CA ASP A 82 0.63 10.51 -20.02
C ASP A 82 0.92 9.04 -19.64
N ALA A 83 1.28 8.24 -20.66
CA ALA A 83 1.63 6.83 -20.49
C ALA A 83 2.88 6.61 -19.64
N ALA A 84 3.84 7.55 -19.62
CA ALA A 84 5.04 7.44 -18.80
C ALA A 84 4.69 7.55 -17.30
N VAL A 85 3.75 8.42 -16.94
CA VAL A 85 3.24 8.52 -15.56
C VAL A 85 2.49 7.26 -15.16
N ARG A 86 1.70 6.68 -16.08
CA ARG A 86 1.04 5.38 -15.83
C ARG A 86 2.03 4.25 -15.62
N GLN A 87 3.11 4.20 -16.41
CA GLN A 87 4.17 3.22 -16.20
C GLN A 87 4.82 3.38 -14.82
N LYS A 88 5.24 4.59 -14.44
CA LYS A 88 5.80 4.86 -13.10
C LYS A 88 4.85 4.47 -11.98
N THR A 89 3.55 4.76 -12.16
CA THR A 89 2.53 4.38 -11.18
C THR A 89 2.40 2.87 -11.07
N ALA A 90 2.44 2.14 -12.19
CA ALA A 90 2.42 0.68 -12.20
C ALA A 90 3.67 0.09 -11.53
N ASP A 91 4.86 0.61 -11.81
CA ASP A 91 6.12 0.17 -11.18
C ASP A 91 6.07 0.36 -9.66
N TYR A 92 5.47 1.46 -9.20
CA TYR A 92 5.24 1.69 -7.77
C TYR A 92 4.24 0.71 -7.15
N LEU A 93 3.16 0.33 -7.87
CA LEU A 93 2.24 -0.73 -7.41
C LEU A 93 2.95 -2.10 -7.31
N VAL A 94 3.90 -2.38 -8.20
CA VAL A 94 4.74 -3.59 -8.13
C VAL A 94 5.61 -3.55 -6.87
N ALA A 95 6.22 -2.40 -6.55
CA ALA A 95 7.01 -2.23 -5.33
C ALA A 95 6.15 -2.41 -4.06
N LEU A 96 4.94 -1.85 -4.05
CA LEU A 96 3.95 -2.06 -2.98
C LEU A 96 3.59 -3.53 -2.80
N ALA A 97 3.36 -4.27 -3.90
CA ALA A 97 3.03 -5.69 -3.84
C ALA A 97 4.15 -6.52 -3.20
N ARG A 98 5.40 -6.27 -3.59
CA ARG A 98 6.58 -6.92 -3.00
C ARG A 98 6.72 -6.61 -1.51
N CYS A 99 6.61 -5.33 -1.14
CA CYS A 99 6.67 -4.90 0.25
C CYS A 99 5.55 -5.53 1.09
N CYS A 100 4.33 -5.57 0.57
CA CYS A 100 3.19 -6.21 1.23
C CYS A 100 3.46 -7.69 1.51
N ALA A 101 3.98 -8.43 0.52
CA ALA A 101 4.34 -9.83 0.69
C ALA A 101 5.45 -10.02 1.74
N ASP A 102 6.50 -9.18 1.74
CA ASP A 102 7.57 -9.23 2.73
C ASP A 102 7.09 -8.88 4.15
N LEU A 103 6.07 -8.03 4.28
CA LEU A 103 5.38 -7.73 5.55
C LEU A 103 4.48 -8.90 6.02
N GLY A 104 4.29 -9.92 5.19
CA GLY A 104 3.36 -11.02 5.44
C GLY A 104 1.89 -10.68 5.19
N GLY A 105 1.61 -9.55 4.54
CA GLY A 105 0.27 -9.12 4.17
C GLY A 105 -0.19 -9.75 2.85
N GLU A 106 -1.51 -9.81 2.68
CA GLU A 106 -2.17 -10.47 1.55
C GLU A 106 -3.04 -9.51 0.72
N VAL A 107 -3.28 -8.29 1.19
CA VAL A 107 -4.19 -7.33 0.55
C VAL A 107 -3.55 -5.95 0.34
N LEU A 108 -3.83 -5.37 -0.81
CA LEU A 108 -3.54 -4.00 -1.15
C LEU A 108 -4.90 -3.30 -1.30
N VAL A 109 -5.21 -2.33 -0.44
CA VAL A 109 -6.45 -1.57 -0.51
C VAL A 109 -6.20 -0.29 -1.30
N PHE A 110 -6.67 -0.25 -2.55
CA PHE A 110 -6.45 0.89 -3.44
C PHE A 110 -7.26 2.12 -2.99
N GLY A 111 -6.62 2.97 -2.20
CA GLY A 111 -7.14 4.27 -1.75
C GLY A 111 -6.75 5.45 -2.65
N SER A 112 -6.41 6.58 -2.03
CA SER A 112 -5.74 7.72 -2.68
C SER A 112 -6.60 8.48 -3.72
N PRO A 113 -7.66 9.19 -3.26
CA PRO A 113 -8.66 9.80 -4.14
C PRO A 113 -8.11 10.86 -5.08
N ALA A 114 -7.04 11.56 -4.72
CA ALA A 114 -6.42 12.56 -5.59
C ALA A 114 -5.80 11.91 -6.84
N GLN A 115 -5.10 10.79 -6.68
CA GLN A 115 -4.35 10.08 -7.71
C GLN A 115 -5.24 9.27 -8.67
N ARG A 116 -6.57 9.31 -8.49
CA ARG A 116 -7.57 8.67 -9.36
C ARG A 116 -8.62 9.64 -9.90
N ARG A 117 -8.35 10.95 -9.81
CA ARG A 117 -9.21 11.97 -10.42
C ARG A 117 -9.19 11.87 -11.93
N ILE A 118 -10.30 12.20 -12.57
CA ILE A 118 -10.37 12.34 -14.02
C ILE A 118 -9.47 13.53 -14.42
N PRO A 119 -8.47 13.34 -15.30
CA PRO A 119 -7.64 14.44 -15.77
C PRO A 119 -8.47 15.53 -16.45
N VAL A 120 -8.00 16.78 -16.37
CA VAL A 120 -8.62 17.89 -17.09
C VAL A 120 -8.64 17.57 -18.59
N GLY A 121 -9.81 17.71 -19.22
CA GLY A 121 -10.00 17.42 -20.64
C GLY A 121 -10.25 15.94 -20.98
N ALA A 122 -10.15 15.03 -20.03
CA ALA A 122 -10.51 13.63 -20.23
C ALA A 122 -11.97 13.36 -19.86
N SER A 123 -12.63 12.49 -20.63
CA SER A 123 -13.90 11.89 -20.25
C SER A 123 -13.71 10.81 -19.17
N ARG A 124 -14.80 10.41 -18.52
CA ARG A 124 -14.80 9.28 -17.59
C ARG A 124 -14.36 7.98 -18.26
N ALA A 125 -14.76 7.74 -19.51
CA ALA A 125 -14.38 6.53 -20.26
C ALA A 125 -12.87 6.49 -20.48
N GLN A 126 -12.27 7.59 -20.94
CA GLN A 126 -10.82 7.69 -21.10
C GLN A 126 -10.08 7.50 -19.77
N ALA A 127 -10.57 8.08 -18.67
CA ALA A 127 -9.96 7.87 -17.36
C ALA A 127 -10.02 6.40 -16.91
N VAL A 128 -11.09 5.66 -17.24
CA VAL A 128 -11.17 4.21 -17.01
C VAL A 128 -10.13 3.48 -17.86
N ASP A 129 -10.00 3.81 -19.15
CA ASP A 129 -8.98 3.20 -20.02
C ASP A 129 -7.55 3.44 -19.51
N TYR A 130 -7.27 4.65 -19.00
CA TYR A 130 -6.00 4.98 -18.36
C TYR A 130 -5.76 4.14 -17.10
N ALA A 131 -6.75 4.03 -16.21
CA ALA A 131 -6.63 3.19 -15.02
C ALA A 131 -6.40 1.71 -15.37
N LEU A 132 -7.12 1.18 -16.37
CA LEU A 132 -6.96 -0.19 -16.86
C LEU A 132 -5.56 -0.43 -17.43
N ASP A 133 -5.01 0.53 -18.19
CA ASP A 133 -3.64 0.45 -18.68
C ASP A 133 -2.62 0.38 -17.53
N THR A 134 -2.77 1.22 -16.49
CA THR A 134 -1.91 1.15 -15.29
C THR A 134 -2.00 -0.20 -14.59
N PHE A 135 -3.22 -0.72 -14.35
CA PHE A 135 -3.39 -2.02 -13.69
C PHE A 135 -2.85 -3.17 -14.52
N ARG A 136 -3.08 -3.19 -15.85
CA ARG A 136 -2.56 -4.23 -16.73
C ARG A 136 -1.03 -4.33 -16.69
N ARG A 137 -0.34 -3.20 -16.52
CA ARG A 137 1.13 -3.17 -16.38
C ARG A 137 1.60 -3.81 -15.07
N ALA A 138 0.82 -3.72 -13.99
CA ALA A 138 1.20 -4.22 -12.66
C ALA A 138 0.60 -5.61 -12.31
N GLN A 139 -0.50 -6.02 -12.96
CA GLN A 139 -1.34 -7.15 -12.51
C GLN A 139 -0.58 -8.47 -12.33
N ASN A 140 0.37 -8.79 -13.23
CA ASN A 140 1.10 -10.05 -13.15
C ASN A 140 2.01 -10.06 -11.92
N ALA A 141 2.74 -8.98 -11.69
CA ALA A 141 3.60 -8.90 -10.51
C ALA A 141 2.80 -8.88 -9.20
N ILE A 142 1.62 -8.24 -9.17
CA ILE A 142 0.72 -8.30 -8.01
C ILE A 142 0.34 -9.76 -7.72
N ALA A 143 -0.09 -10.50 -8.75
CA ALA A 143 -0.44 -11.91 -8.64
C ALA A 143 0.75 -12.81 -8.27
N ASP A 144 1.92 -12.58 -8.88
CA ASP A 144 3.16 -13.34 -8.63
C ASP A 144 3.66 -13.17 -7.18
N ASN A 145 3.34 -12.05 -6.53
CA ASN A 145 3.63 -11.80 -5.11
C ASN A 145 2.54 -12.38 -4.17
N GLY A 146 1.49 -13.02 -4.71
CA GLY A 146 0.43 -13.64 -3.91
C GLY A 146 -0.48 -12.64 -3.20
N VAL A 147 -0.46 -11.36 -3.58
CA VAL A 147 -1.27 -10.32 -2.96
C VAL A 147 -2.48 -9.97 -3.82
N LYS A 148 -3.57 -9.54 -3.18
CA LYS A 148 -4.82 -9.15 -3.83
C LYS A 148 -4.95 -7.63 -3.82
N LEU A 149 -5.36 -7.05 -4.95
CA LEU A 149 -5.65 -5.63 -5.10
C LEU A 149 -7.15 -5.42 -5.36
#